data_AF-A0A497LBM8-F1
#
_entry.id   AF-A0A497LBM8-F1
#
_cell.length_a   1.000
_cell.length_b   1.000
_cell.length_c   1.000
_cell.angle_alpha   90.00
_cell.angle_beta   90.00
_cell.angle_gamma   90.00
#
_symmetry.space_group_name_H-M   'P 1'
#
loop_
_entity.id
_entity.type
_entity.pdbx_description
1 polymer ?
#
loop_
_entity_poly.entity_id
_entity_poly.type
_entity_poly.pdbx_seq_one_letter_code
_entity_poly.pdbx_strand_id
1 'polypeptide(L)'
;MKAAVFESEETRVALVSVDALSIKASIVKFGRELAEEMTGISADHIMVAATHTYSGGPTVEWASNQKGIIRYSSNPELIRKILKTAPEADPEYLRFLSYKIASAVMLADKHKTNAKCAVGIGKEFTVSFNRRFRMKNGRQMTHPRKGSIDGSTRRSYGSIWRRIRGKDGNAYLLDSTSRQNNS
;
A
#
# COMPACT_ATOMS: atom_id res chain seq x y z
N MET A 1 -5.45 6.57 10.37
CA MET A 1 -6.79 6.20 9.86
C MET A 1 -7.64 7.44 9.67
N LYS A 2 -8.34 7.52 8.53
CA LYS A 2 -9.23 8.63 8.18
C LYS A 2 -10.53 8.07 7.60
N ALA A 3 -11.65 8.72 7.84
CA ALA A 3 -12.94 8.35 7.27
C ALA A 3 -13.67 9.59 6.74
N ALA A 4 -14.45 9.40 5.69
CA ALA A 4 -15.40 10.37 5.16
C ALA A 4 -16.74 9.67 4.95
N VAL A 5 -17.82 10.27 5.43
CA VAL A 5 -19.19 9.78 5.23
C VAL A 5 -19.92 10.80 4.37
N PHE A 6 -20.59 10.30 3.34
CA PHE A 6 -21.40 11.09 2.43
C PHE A 6 -22.85 10.64 2.58
N GLU A 7 -23.75 11.59 2.62
CA GLU A 7 -25.18 11.38 2.71
C GLU A 7 -25.86 12.13 1.57
N SER A 8 -26.73 11.42 0.85
CA SER A 8 -27.59 11.99 -0.17
C SER A 8 -28.94 11.33 -0.07
N GLU A 9 -30.00 12.16 -0.01
CA GLU A 9 -31.35 11.70 0.30
C GLU A 9 -31.35 10.91 1.62
N GLU A 10 -31.66 9.62 1.60
CA GLU A 10 -31.65 8.73 2.76
C GLU A 10 -30.48 7.73 2.73
N THR A 11 -29.62 7.79 1.72
CA THR A 11 -28.49 6.86 1.56
C THR A 11 -27.20 7.45 2.11
N ARG A 12 -26.57 6.70 3.02
CA ARG A 12 -25.25 7.00 3.58
C ARG A 12 -24.22 6.01 3.08
N VAL A 13 -23.05 6.52 2.68
CA VAL A 13 -21.88 5.73 2.27
C VAL A 13 -20.63 6.23 2.98
N ALA A 14 -19.70 5.34 3.29
CA ALA A 14 -18.47 5.67 4.01
C ALA A 14 -17.22 5.22 3.25
N LEU A 15 -16.20 6.07 3.21
CA LEU A 15 -14.86 5.76 2.71
C LEU A 15 -13.87 5.83 3.87
N VAL A 16 -13.13 4.75 4.10
CA VAL A 16 -12.14 4.65 5.17
C VAL A 16 -10.76 4.35 4.59
N SER A 17 -9.78 5.18 4.92
CA SER A 17 -8.36 4.98 4.60
C SER A 17 -7.59 4.57 5.84
N VAL A 18 -6.84 3.48 5.72
CA VAL A 18 -6.11 2.84 6.81
C VAL A 18 -4.62 2.79 6.49
N ASP A 19 -3.80 3.25 7.43
CA ASP A 19 -2.34 3.28 7.29
C ASP A 19 -1.76 1.90 7.61
N ALA A 20 -1.89 0.99 6.64
CA ALA A 20 -1.44 -0.39 6.72
C ALA A 20 -0.87 -0.88 5.38
N LEU A 21 -0.07 -1.95 5.41
CA LEU A 21 0.43 -2.60 4.20
C LEU A 21 -0.72 -3.23 3.40
N SER A 22 -1.53 -4.02 4.09
CA SER A 22 -2.79 -4.58 3.60
C SER A 22 -3.63 -5.03 4.78
N ILE A 23 -4.89 -5.35 4.54
CA ILE A 23 -5.85 -5.74 5.58
C ILE A 23 -6.63 -6.93 5.06
N LYS A 24 -6.76 -7.99 5.87
CA LYS A 24 -7.55 -9.18 5.53
C LYS A 24 -9.04 -8.81 5.43
N ALA A 25 -9.75 -9.44 4.49
CA ALA A 25 -11.18 -9.23 4.29
C ALA A 25 -12.01 -9.50 5.55
N SER A 26 -11.62 -10.48 6.38
CA SER A 26 -12.28 -10.77 7.66
C SER A 26 -12.23 -9.59 8.64
N ILE A 27 -11.10 -8.88 8.70
CA ILE A 27 -10.90 -7.73 9.59
C ILE A 27 -11.73 -6.53 9.10
N VAL A 28 -11.76 -6.33 7.78
CA VAL A 28 -12.63 -5.32 7.14
C VAL A 28 -14.10 -5.63 7.42
N LYS A 29 -14.53 -6.89 7.22
CA LYS A 29 -15.90 -7.34 7.48
C LYS A 29 -16.32 -7.02 8.92
N PHE A 30 -15.52 -7.45 9.89
CA PHE A 30 -15.80 -7.19 11.30
C PHE A 30 -15.86 -5.68 11.62
N GLY A 31 -14.96 -4.88 11.05
CA GLY A 31 -14.99 -3.43 11.22
C GLY A 31 -16.22 -2.75 10.61
N ARG A 32 -16.75 -3.29 9.49
CA ARG A 32 -17.97 -2.81 8.85
C ARG A 32 -19.22 -3.17 9.65
N GLU A 33 -19.31 -4.39 10.15
CA GLU A 33 -20.42 -4.86 11.00
C GLU A 33 -20.53 -3.99 12.26
N LEU A 34 -19.40 -3.74 12.93
CA LEU A 34 -19.35 -2.82 14.08
C LEU A 34 -19.76 -1.39 13.69
N ALA A 35 -19.36 -0.90 12.52
CA ALA A 35 -19.74 0.43 12.06
C ALA A 35 -21.26 0.52 11.79
N GLU A 36 -21.84 -0.53 11.21
CA GLU A 36 -23.28 -0.63 10.97
C GLU A 36 -24.05 -0.61 12.29
N GLU A 37 -23.65 -1.40 13.28
CA GLU A 37 -24.23 -1.38 14.63
C GLU A 37 -24.17 0.02 15.27
N MET A 38 -23.06 0.73 15.09
CA MET A 38 -22.84 2.04 15.73
C MET A 38 -23.51 3.22 15.01
N THR A 39 -23.81 3.10 13.72
CA THR A 39 -24.22 4.25 12.88
C THR A 39 -25.49 4.02 12.07
N GLY A 40 -25.90 2.76 11.89
CA GLY A 40 -26.95 2.35 10.95
C GLY A 40 -26.58 2.45 9.48
N ILE A 41 -25.31 2.72 9.14
CA ILE A 41 -24.82 2.65 7.76
C ILE A 41 -24.58 1.19 7.41
N SER A 42 -25.27 0.65 6.41
CA SER A 42 -25.08 -0.72 5.96
C SER A 42 -23.60 -1.05 5.72
N ALA A 43 -23.13 -2.21 6.18
CA ALA A 43 -21.76 -2.68 5.96
C ALA A 43 -21.36 -2.69 4.47
N ASP A 44 -22.32 -2.91 3.58
CA ASP A 44 -22.10 -2.91 2.12
C ASP A 44 -21.85 -1.51 1.55
N HIS A 45 -22.25 -0.46 2.27
CA HIS A 45 -22.03 0.94 1.91
C HIS A 45 -20.70 1.51 2.43
N ILE A 46 -19.85 0.68 3.04
CA ILE A 46 -18.59 1.13 3.68
C ILE A 46 -17.39 0.57 2.91
N MET A 47 -16.65 1.40 2.19
CA MET A 47 -15.37 0.99 1.58
C MET A 47 -14.21 1.21 2.55
N VAL A 48 -13.37 0.19 2.74
CA VAL A 48 -12.14 0.28 3.56
C VAL A 48 -10.94 -0.04 2.67
N ALA A 49 -9.98 0.87 2.62
CA ALA A 49 -8.76 0.74 1.81
C ALA A 49 -7.51 0.92 2.67
N ALA A 50 -6.47 0.12 2.37
CA ALA A 50 -5.15 0.28 2.94
C ALA A 50 -4.28 1.18 2.05
N THR A 51 -3.47 2.05 2.63
CA THR A 51 -2.56 2.95 1.89
C THR A 51 -1.34 2.24 1.30
N HIS A 52 -1.13 0.97 1.66
CA HIS A 52 0.03 0.17 1.27
C HIS A 52 1.36 0.69 1.83
N THR A 53 1.33 1.22 3.05
CA THR A 53 2.55 1.62 3.77
C THR A 53 3.30 0.41 4.33
N TYR A 54 4.63 0.44 4.22
CA TYR A 54 5.53 -0.59 4.76
C TYR A 54 5.99 -0.28 6.19
N SER A 55 5.48 0.80 6.77
CA SER A 55 5.81 1.25 8.14
C SER A 55 4.56 1.37 9.01
N GLY A 56 3.51 0.62 8.67
CA GLY A 56 2.29 0.51 9.48
C GLY A 56 2.42 -0.53 10.58
N GLY A 57 1.36 -0.69 11.37
CA GLY A 57 1.28 -1.74 12.38
C GLY A 57 1.27 -3.16 11.79
N PRO A 58 1.39 -4.20 12.65
CA PRO A 58 1.49 -5.61 12.24
C PRO A 58 0.14 -6.17 11.76
N THR A 59 -0.30 -5.77 10.57
CA THR A 59 -1.62 -6.18 10.03
C THR A 59 -1.58 -7.44 9.18
N VAL A 60 -0.40 -7.86 8.73
CA VAL A 60 -0.26 -8.99 7.81
C VAL A 60 0.94 -9.85 8.12
N GLU A 61 0.76 -11.11 7.76
CA GLU A 61 1.74 -12.17 7.79
C GLU A 61 1.96 -12.60 6.33
N TRP A 62 3.22 -12.72 5.92
CA TRP A 62 3.57 -13.24 4.61
C TRP A 62 3.54 -14.78 4.58
N ALA A 63 3.81 -15.39 5.74
CA ALA A 63 4.17 -16.79 5.85
C ALA A 63 3.01 -17.71 6.27
N SER A 64 1.74 -17.32 6.08
CA SER A 64 0.59 -18.10 6.59
C SER A 64 0.57 -19.57 6.14
N ASN A 65 1.17 -19.91 5.00
CA ASN A 65 1.35 -21.29 4.53
C ASN A 65 2.81 -21.75 4.62
N GLN A 66 3.39 -21.75 5.83
CA GLN A 66 4.78 -22.15 6.06
C GLN A 66 5.12 -23.54 5.46
N LYS A 67 4.23 -24.52 5.64
CA LYS A 67 4.42 -25.89 5.12
C LYS A 67 4.56 -25.90 3.59
N GLY A 68 3.69 -25.16 2.89
CA GLY A 68 3.76 -25.02 1.44
C GLY A 68 5.03 -24.30 0.98
N ILE A 69 5.38 -23.20 1.65
CA ILE A 69 6.60 -22.43 1.32
C ILE A 69 7.85 -23.30 1.48
N ILE A 70 7.94 -24.07 2.57
CA ILE A 70 9.07 -24.99 2.79
C ILE A 70 9.09 -26.09 1.73
N ARG A 71 7.93 -26.69 1.41
CA ARG A 71 7.83 -27.81 0.45
C ARG A 71 8.28 -27.44 -0.96
N TYR A 72 7.94 -26.24 -1.44
CA TYR A 72 8.26 -25.79 -2.80
C TYR A 72 9.59 -25.02 -2.89
N SER A 73 10.30 -24.86 -1.78
CA SER A 73 11.58 -24.17 -1.76
C SER A 73 12.70 -25.04 -2.32
N SER A 74 13.54 -24.46 -3.19
CA SER A 74 14.81 -25.06 -3.60
C SER A 74 15.82 -25.20 -2.45
N ASN A 75 15.63 -24.46 -1.35
CA ASN A 75 16.42 -24.56 -0.12
C ASN A 75 15.51 -24.53 1.13
N PRO A 76 15.01 -25.69 1.57
CA PRO A 76 14.10 -25.77 2.72
C PRO A 76 14.72 -25.31 4.05
N GLU A 77 16.02 -25.57 4.26
CA GLU A 77 16.72 -25.19 5.50
C GLU A 77 16.81 -23.67 5.66
N LEU A 78 17.21 -22.97 4.60
CA LEU A 78 17.25 -21.51 4.58
C LEU A 78 15.86 -20.91 4.84
N ILE A 79 14.82 -21.45 4.20
CA ILE A 79 13.44 -20.99 4.41
C ILE A 79 13.00 -21.20 5.86
N ARG A 80 13.29 -22.36 6.46
CA ARG A 80 12.98 -22.57 7.89
C ARG A 80 13.67 -21.53 8.78
N LYS A 81 14.90 -21.13 8.47
CA LYS A 81 15.62 -20.09 9.21
C LYS A 81 14.96 -18.72 9.06
N ILE A 82 14.58 -18.33 7.84
CA ILE A 82 13.91 -17.05 7.55
C ILE A 82 12.53 -16.99 8.21
N LEU A 83 11.79 -18.09 8.22
CA LEU A 83 10.45 -18.16 8.80
C LEU A 83 10.43 -17.91 10.31
N LYS A 84 11.50 -18.24 11.04
CA LYS A 84 11.62 -17.94 12.47
C LYS A 84 11.59 -16.45 12.79
N THR A 85 11.97 -15.60 11.84
CA THR A 85 12.01 -14.14 11.98
C THR A 85 10.99 -13.47 11.07
N ALA A 86 10.05 -14.23 10.50
CA ALA A 86 9.04 -13.66 9.62
C ALA A 86 8.08 -12.79 10.45
N PRO A 87 7.73 -11.58 9.96
CA PRO A 87 6.68 -10.79 10.59
C PRO A 87 5.36 -11.55 10.59
N GLU A 88 4.70 -11.54 11.75
CA GLU A 88 3.37 -12.08 11.94
C GLU A 88 2.37 -10.96 12.17
N ALA A 89 1.11 -11.21 11.81
CA ALA A 89 0.04 -10.30 12.15
C ALA A 89 -0.27 -10.44 13.65
N ASP A 90 -0.48 -9.33 14.34
CA ASP A 90 -0.87 -9.33 15.74
C ASP A 90 -2.40 -9.37 15.86
N PRO A 91 -2.99 -10.44 16.43
CA PRO A 91 -4.44 -10.55 16.58
C PRO A 91 -5.08 -9.42 17.40
N GLU A 92 -4.40 -8.93 18.43
CA GLU A 92 -4.91 -7.84 19.26
C GLU A 92 -4.91 -6.53 18.49
N TYR A 93 -3.83 -6.26 17.75
CA TYR A 93 -3.75 -5.11 16.86
C TYR A 93 -4.83 -5.16 15.77
N LEU A 94 -5.09 -6.34 15.20
CA LEU A 94 -6.15 -6.52 14.20
C LEU A 94 -7.54 -6.25 14.79
N ARG A 95 -7.81 -6.74 16.00
CA ARG A 95 -9.08 -6.45 16.70
C ARG A 95 -9.22 -4.96 16.99
N PHE A 96 -8.16 -4.34 17.50
CA PHE A 96 -8.09 -2.89 17.71
C PHE A 96 -8.35 -2.12 16.40
N LEU A 97 -7.77 -2.57 15.28
CA LEU A 97 -7.94 -1.95 13.98
C LEU A 97 -9.40 -1.97 13.52
N SER A 98 -10.11 -3.09 13.70
CA SER A 98 -11.55 -3.18 13.38
C SER A 98 -12.38 -2.18 14.19
N TYR A 99 -12.13 -2.05 15.50
CA TYR A 99 -12.81 -1.03 16.32
C TYR A 99 -12.49 0.39 15.86
N LYS A 100 -11.26 0.65 15.42
CA LYS A 100 -10.88 1.96 14.89
C LYS A 100 -11.55 2.27 13.57
N ILE A 101 -11.78 1.29 12.69
CA ILE A 101 -12.57 1.46 11.46
C ILE A 101 -13.97 1.96 11.83
N ALA A 102 -14.67 1.23 12.71
CA ALA A 102 -16.02 1.59 13.14
C ALA A 102 -16.07 2.96 13.82
N SER A 103 -15.14 3.22 14.74
CA SER A 103 -15.04 4.51 15.45
C SER A 103 -14.82 5.67 14.49
N ALA A 104 -13.98 5.51 13.46
CA ALA A 104 -13.72 6.55 12.48
C ALA A 104 -14.97 6.85 11.62
N VAL A 105 -15.70 5.81 11.21
CA VAL A 105 -16.98 5.96 10.49
C VAL A 105 -18.00 6.67 11.37
N MET A 106 -18.17 6.25 12.63
CA MET A 106 -19.08 6.90 13.60
C MET A 106 -18.75 8.38 13.80
N LEU A 107 -17.47 8.72 13.98
CA LEU A 107 -17.07 10.12 14.16
C LEU A 107 -17.35 10.94 12.89
N ALA A 108 -17.03 10.40 11.71
CA ALA A 108 -17.32 11.07 10.44
C ALA A 108 -18.83 11.25 10.25
N ASP A 109 -19.64 10.24 10.58
CA ASP A 109 -21.10 10.27 10.51
C ASP A 109 -21.69 11.33 11.48
N LYS A 110 -21.17 11.42 12.70
CA LYS A 110 -21.61 12.40 13.69
C LYS A 110 -21.28 13.85 13.31
N HIS A 111 -20.18 14.05 12.59
CA HIS A 111 -19.66 15.38 12.24
C HIS A 111 -19.98 15.81 10.80
N LYS A 112 -20.91 15.14 10.12
CA LYS A 112 -21.35 15.54 8.78
C LYS A 112 -21.93 16.94 8.80
N THR A 113 -21.73 17.65 7.69
CA THR A 113 -22.26 18.99 7.47
C THR A 113 -22.64 19.14 6.00
N ASN A 114 -23.47 20.13 5.68
CA ASN A 114 -23.79 20.47 4.30
C ASN A 114 -22.50 20.89 3.57
N ALA A 115 -22.19 20.19 2.49
CA ALA A 115 -20.98 20.41 1.71
C ALA A 115 -21.27 20.26 0.20
N LYS A 116 -20.47 20.95 -0.62
CA LYS A 116 -20.44 20.74 -2.07
C LYS A 116 -19.27 19.82 -2.41
N CYS A 117 -19.53 18.80 -3.21
CA CYS A 117 -18.50 17.87 -3.68
C CYS A 117 -18.05 18.24 -5.10
N ALA A 118 -16.76 18.12 -5.36
CA ALA A 118 -16.16 18.27 -6.70
C ALA A 118 -15.08 17.21 -6.90
N VAL A 119 -14.85 16.82 -8.15
CA VAL A 119 -13.82 15.85 -8.53
C VAL A 119 -12.91 16.49 -9.57
N GLY A 120 -11.61 16.29 -9.42
CA GLY A 120 -10.59 16.77 -10.35
C GLY A 120 -9.62 15.65 -10.70
N ILE A 121 -9.05 15.73 -11.91
CA ILE A 121 -8.07 14.76 -12.41
C ILE A 121 -6.84 15.52 -12.87
N GLY A 122 -5.66 15.03 -12.47
CA GLY A 122 -4.36 15.58 -12.84
C GLY A 122 -3.38 14.48 -13.26
N LYS A 123 -2.22 14.88 -13.81
CA LYS A 123 -1.13 13.97 -14.18
C LYS A 123 0.13 14.35 -13.41
N GLU A 124 0.78 13.36 -12.79
CA GLU A 124 2.03 13.53 -12.04
C GLU A 124 3.05 12.47 -12.49
N PHE A 125 4.14 12.91 -13.12
CA PHE A 125 5.10 12.04 -13.79
C PHE A 125 6.43 11.86 -13.02
N THR A 126 6.60 12.52 -11.86
CA THR A 126 7.89 12.62 -11.19
C THR A 126 7.99 11.79 -9.90
N VAL A 127 6.86 11.40 -9.32
CA VAL A 127 6.80 10.74 -8.00
C VAL A 127 6.85 9.22 -8.06
N SER A 128 6.50 8.61 -9.18
CA SER A 128 6.45 7.15 -9.32
C SER A 128 7.13 6.68 -10.61
N PHE A 129 7.71 5.50 -10.55
CA PHE A 129 8.25 4.82 -11.72
C PHE A 129 7.98 3.32 -11.61
N ASN A 130 7.77 2.68 -12.75
CA ASN A 130 7.59 1.24 -12.76
C ASN A 130 8.95 0.56 -12.54
N ARG A 131 9.03 -0.21 -11.44
CA ARG A 131 10.23 -0.94 -11.00
C ARG A 131 10.43 -2.28 -11.71
N ARG A 132 9.61 -2.64 -12.70
CA ARG A 132 9.62 -3.93 -13.42
C ARG A 132 9.91 -3.70 -14.89
N PHE A 133 11.15 -3.96 -15.29
CA PHE A 133 11.63 -3.71 -16.65
C PHE A 133 11.54 -4.98 -17.50
N ARG A 134 11.07 -4.84 -18.75
CA ARG A 134 11.16 -5.91 -19.74
C ARG A 134 12.58 -5.96 -20.30
N MET A 135 13.16 -7.14 -20.29
CA MET A 135 14.51 -7.41 -20.76
C MET A 135 14.46 -7.88 -22.22
N LYS A 136 15.58 -7.74 -22.95
CA LYS A 136 15.69 -8.21 -24.34
C LYS A 136 15.40 -9.71 -24.51
N ASN A 137 15.71 -10.51 -23.49
CA ASN A 137 15.42 -11.94 -23.45
C ASN A 137 13.97 -12.27 -23.02
N GLY A 138 13.07 -11.28 -22.98
CA GLY A 138 11.67 -11.44 -22.62
C GLY A 138 11.39 -11.53 -21.11
N ARG A 139 12.42 -11.65 -20.26
CA ARG A 139 12.24 -11.72 -18.79
C ARG A 139 11.90 -10.36 -18.20
N GLN A 140 11.40 -10.36 -16.97
CA GLN A 140 11.17 -9.16 -16.16
C GLN A 140 12.22 -9.05 -15.06
N MET A 141 12.77 -7.85 -14.83
CA MET A 141 13.74 -7.61 -13.74
C MET A 141 13.48 -6.29 -13.03
N THR A 142 13.87 -6.22 -11.75
CA THR A 142 13.80 -5.00 -10.94
C THR A 142 15.08 -4.19 -10.91
N HIS A 143 16.23 -4.85 -11.04
CA HIS A 143 17.56 -4.23 -11.08
C HIS A 143 18.33 -4.70 -12.33
N PRO A 144 18.02 -4.14 -13.51
CA PRO A 144 18.63 -4.56 -14.76
C PRO A 144 20.06 -4.02 -14.90
N ARG A 145 20.95 -4.85 -15.45
CA ARG A 145 22.28 -4.38 -15.90
C ARG A 145 22.14 -3.38 -17.05
N LYS A 146 23.09 -2.46 -17.19
CA LYS A 146 23.13 -1.51 -18.31
C LYS A 146 23.08 -2.28 -19.65
N GLY A 147 22.20 -1.86 -20.56
CA GLY A 147 22.13 -2.41 -21.92
C GLY A 147 21.18 -3.61 -22.13
N SER A 148 20.71 -4.26 -21.07
CA SER A 148 19.92 -5.51 -21.17
C SER A 148 18.40 -5.30 -21.21
N ILE A 149 17.93 -4.07 -20.98
CA ILE A 149 16.53 -3.67 -21.07
C ILE A 149 16.10 -3.55 -22.54
N ASP A 150 14.87 -3.96 -22.82
CA ASP A 150 14.24 -3.80 -24.12
C ASP A 150 14.04 -2.31 -24.48
N GLY A 151 14.21 -1.98 -25.77
CA GLY A 151 14.09 -0.62 -26.30
C GLY A 151 12.69 -0.03 -26.12
N SER A 152 11.64 -0.87 -26.11
CA SER A 152 10.26 -0.45 -25.84
C SER A 152 10.10 0.11 -24.42
N THR A 153 10.73 -0.55 -23.44
CA THR A 153 10.71 -0.14 -22.02
C THR A 153 11.59 1.08 -21.78
N ARG A 154 12.58 1.39 -22.63
CA ARG A 154 13.39 2.61 -22.49
C ARG A 154 12.64 3.88 -22.86
N ARG A 155 11.75 3.85 -23.87
CA ARG A 155 11.03 5.03 -24.37
C ARG A 155 10.04 5.61 -23.37
N SER A 156 9.45 4.76 -22.51
CA SER A 156 8.50 5.21 -21.47
C SER A 156 9.15 5.93 -20.27
N TYR A 157 10.48 5.98 -20.17
CA TYR A 157 11.21 6.45 -18.96
C TYR A 157 12.26 7.53 -19.25
N GLY A 158 12.09 8.30 -20.34
CA GLY A 158 13.11 9.23 -20.88
C GLY A 158 13.66 10.28 -19.92
N SER A 159 12.92 10.64 -18.85
CA SER A 159 13.35 11.59 -17.82
C SER A 159 13.97 10.93 -16.58
N ILE A 160 13.44 9.79 -16.13
CA ILE A 160 13.88 9.10 -14.89
C ILE A 160 15.27 8.45 -15.06
N TRP A 161 15.61 7.95 -16.25
CA TRP A 161 16.93 7.37 -16.53
C TRP A 161 18.09 8.38 -16.51
N ARG A 162 17.80 9.68 -16.63
CA ARG A 162 18.80 10.75 -16.46
C ARG A 162 19.03 11.11 -14.99
N ARG A 163 18.10 10.77 -14.09
CA ARG A 163 18.20 11.06 -12.66
C ARG A 163 18.80 9.90 -11.86
N ILE A 164 18.58 8.66 -12.30
CA ILE A 164 19.21 7.45 -11.71
C ILE A 164 20.70 7.36 -12.09
N ARG A 165 21.08 7.94 -13.23
CA ARG A 165 22.49 8.18 -13.56
C ARG A 165 22.87 9.51 -12.94
N GLY A 166 23.65 9.51 -11.86
CA GLY A 166 24.41 10.71 -11.52
C GLY A 166 25.15 11.20 -12.76
N LYS A 167 25.50 12.50 -12.82
CA LYS A 167 26.20 13.12 -13.97
C LYS A 167 27.47 12.34 -14.39
N ASP A 168 27.98 11.49 -13.50
CA ASP A 168 29.26 10.79 -13.64
C ASP A 168 29.12 9.30 -14.03
N GLY A 169 27.93 8.86 -14.45
CA GLY A 169 27.75 7.54 -15.06
C GLY A 169 27.72 6.34 -14.09
N ASN A 170 27.86 6.59 -12.79
CA ASN A 170 27.64 5.60 -11.74
C ASN A 170 26.18 5.62 -11.27
N ALA A 171 25.61 4.42 -11.06
CA ALA A 171 24.27 4.25 -10.50
C ALA A 171 24.37 4.42 -8.98
N TYR A 172 24.01 5.60 -8.48
CA TYR A 172 23.91 5.84 -7.05
C TYR A 172 22.48 5.53 -6.60
N LEU A 173 22.36 4.55 -5.70
CA LEU A 173 21.25 4.49 -4.76
C LEU A 173 21.26 5.81 -3.98
N LEU A 174 20.11 6.47 -3.90
CA LEU A 174 19.97 7.71 -3.13
C LEU A 174 20.24 7.40 -1.65
N ASP A 175 21.41 7.78 -1.16
CA ASP A 175 21.61 8.15 0.24
C ASP A 175 21.37 9.66 0.33
N SER A 176 20.44 10.06 1.20
CA SER A 176 19.94 11.42 1.30
C SER A 176 20.39 12.06 2.61
N THR A 177 21.65 12.48 2.68
CA THR A 177 22.11 13.46 3.68
C THR A 177 23.32 14.23 3.15
N SER A 178 23.07 15.40 2.58
CA SER A 178 23.78 16.65 2.92
C SER A 178 23.36 17.76 1.95
N ARG A 179 22.50 18.65 2.45
CA ARG A 179 22.57 20.06 2.04
C ARG A 179 23.90 20.60 2.55
N GLN A 180 24.69 21.26 1.72
CA GLN A 180 25.33 22.51 2.12
C GLN A 180 25.71 23.38 0.92
N ASN A 181 25.33 24.64 1.08
CA ASN A 181 25.62 25.87 0.33
C ASN A 181 27.08 25.97 -0.16
N ASN A 182 27.30 26.61 -1.32
CA ASN A 182 27.68 28.03 -1.35
C ASN A 182 27.80 28.58 -2.77
N SER A 183 27.36 29.85 -2.89
CA SER A 183 27.76 30.93 -3.82
C SER A 183 27.92 30.63 -5.31
#